data_AF-A0A379SA63-F1
#
_entry.id   AF-A0A379SA63-F1
#
_cell.length_a   1.000
_cell.length_b   1.000
_cell.length_c   1.000
_cell.angle_alpha   90.00
_cell.angle_beta   90.00
_cell.angle_gamma   90.00
#
_symmetry.space_group_name_H-M   'P 1'
#
loop_
_entity.id
_entity.type
_entity.pdbx_description
1 polymer ?
#
loop_
_entity_poly.entity_id
_entity_poly.type
_entity_poly.pdbx_seq_one_letter_code
_entity_poly.pdbx_strand_id
1 'polypeptide(L)'
;MIPFNAPPVVGTELEYMQSAMSSGKLCGDGGFTRRCQQWLEQHFGSAKVLLTPSCTASLEMAALLLDIQPGDEVIMPSFTFVSTANAFVLRGAKIVFVDIRPDTMNIDETLIEAAITNKTRAIVPVHYAGVACEMDVIMGAGGEV
;
A
#
# COMPACT_ATOMS: atom_id res chain seq x y z
N MET A 1 32.46 5.29 -7.67
CA MET A 1 31.14 5.95 -7.59
C MET A 1 30.25 5.06 -6.73
N ILE A 2 29.67 5.58 -5.64
CA ILE A 2 28.74 4.83 -4.79
C ILE A 2 27.31 5.27 -5.17
N PRO A 3 26.46 4.38 -5.74
CA PRO A 3 25.08 4.74 -6.08
C PRO A 3 24.19 4.78 -4.84
N PHE A 4 23.07 5.50 -4.92
CA PHE A 4 22.07 5.55 -3.84
C PHE A 4 21.33 4.21 -3.66
N ASN A 5 21.00 3.53 -4.75
CA ASN A 5 20.30 2.25 -4.74
C ASN A 5 20.83 1.33 -5.85
N ALA A 6 20.79 0.02 -5.59
CA ALA A 6 20.98 -1.04 -6.56
C ALA A 6 19.89 -2.10 -6.36
N PRO A 7 19.29 -2.65 -7.42
CA PRO A 7 18.34 -3.75 -7.29
C PRO A 7 18.95 -4.97 -6.57
N PRO A 8 18.21 -5.67 -5.71
CA PRO A 8 18.67 -6.93 -5.14
C PRO A 8 18.92 -7.97 -6.24
N VAL A 9 20.10 -8.61 -6.21
CA VAL A 9 20.45 -9.75 -7.06
C VAL A 9 20.93 -10.88 -6.15
N VAL A 10 20.15 -11.95 -6.07
CA VAL A 10 20.36 -13.12 -5.21
C VAL A 10 21.19 -14.19 -5.94
N GLY A 11 21.06 -14.29 -7.27
CA GLY A 11 21.81 -15.22 -8.12
C GLY A 11 21.00 -16.41 -8.66
N THR A 12 19.75 -16.58 -8.24
CA THR A 12 18.86 -17.69 -8.66
C THR A 12 17.71 -17.22 -9.57
N GLU A 13 17.63 -15.92 -9.89
CA GLU A 13 16.53 -15.34 -10.66
C GLU A 13 16.43 -15.93 -12.06
N LEU A 14 17.57 -16.10 -12.74
CA LEU A 14 17.62 -16.67 -14.09
C LEU A 14 17.09 -18.11 -14.11
N GLU A 15 17.41 -18.91 -13.08
CA GLU A 15 16.94 -20.30 -12.98
C GLU A 15 15.42 -20.37 -12.82
N TYR A 16 14.84 -19.51 -11.97
CA TYR A 16 13.39 -19.45 -11.80
C TYR A 16 12.68 -18.91 -13.03
N MET A 17 13.24 -17.92 -13.72
CA MET A 17 12.68 -17.45 -15.00
C MET A 17 12.73 -18.54 -16.07
N GLN A 18 13.84 -19.28 -16.18
CA GLN A 18 13.95 -20.41 -17.09
C GLN A 18 12.92 -21.49 -16.77
N SER A 19 12.75 -21.84 -15.49
CA SER A 19 11.72 -22.79 -15.03
C SER A 19 10.31 -22.30 -15.37
N ALA A 20 10.02 -21.01 -15.22
CA ALA A 20 8.73 -20.42 -15.61
C ALA A 20 8.49 -20.54 -17.13
N MET A 21 9.48 -20.20 -17.96
CA MET A 21 9.39 -20.33 -19.42
C MET A 21 9.18 -21.78 -19.84
N SER A 22 9.92 -22.72 -19.25
CA SER A 22 9.78 -24.16 -19.52
C SER A 22 8.41 -24.73 -19.11
N SER A 23 7.66 -24.07 -18.22
CA SER A 23 6.30 -24.49 -17.85
C SER A 23 5.24 -24.16 -18.92
N GLY A 24 5.55 -23.30 -19.90
CA GLY A 24 4.62 -22.87 -20.94
C GLY A 24 3.51 -21.89 -20.48
N LYS A 25 3.50 -21.44 -19.22
CA LYS A 25 2.51 -20.47 -18.70
C LYS A 25 3.18 -19.24 -18.07
N LEU A 26 3.20 -18.14 -18.83
CA LEU A 26 3.83 -16.87 -18.44
C LEU A 26 2.85 -15.73 -18.11
N CYS A 27 1.55 -15.91 -18.34
CA CYS A 27 0.54 -14.94 -17.94
C CYS A 27 0.30 -14.94 -16.43
N GLY A 28 -0.49 -13.97 -15.96
CA GLY A 28 -0.94 -13.87 -14.57
C GLY A 28 -1.56 -15.17 -14.03
N ASP A 29 -1.65 -15.28 -12.71
CA ASP A 29 -2.13 -16.47 -12.00
C ASP A 29 -1.40 -17.77 -12.42
N GLY A 30 -0.11 -17.63 -12.73
CA GLY A 30 0.82 -18.72 -13.02
C GLY A 30 1.28 -19.47 -11.76
N GLY A 31 2.17 -20.45 -11.95
CA GLY A 31 2.73 -21.24 -10.85
C GLY A 31 3.52 -20.39 -9.85
N PHE A 32 4.37 -19.49 -10.34
CA PHE A 32 5.16 -18.60 -9.50
C PHE A 32 4.31 -17.53 -8.80
N THR A 33 3.26 -17.00 -9.44
CA THR A 33 2.28 -16.13 -8.79
C THR A 33 1.68 -16.80 -7.55
N ARG A 34 1.17 -18.02 -7.69
CA ARG A 34 0.59 -18.77 -6.56
C ARG A 34 1.59 -19.04 -5.45
N ARG A 35 2.83 -19.41 -5.79
CA ARG A 35 3.91 -19.63 -4.81
C ARG A 35 4.21 -18.38 -4.00
N CYS A 36 4.37 -17.23 -4.66
CA CYS A 36 4.64 -15.97 -3.97
C CYS A 36 3.45 -15.56 -3.09
N GLN A 37 2.21 -15.65 -3.59
CA GLN A 37 1.02 -15.34 -2.80
C GLN A 37 0.91 -16.25 -1.57
N GLN A 38 1.08 -17.56 -1.73
CA GLN A 38 1.04 -18.51 -0.62
C GLN A 38 2.13 -18.22 0.42
N TRP A 39 3.35 -17.91 -0.03
CA TRP A 39 4.43 -17.55 0.88
C TRP A 39 4.11 -16.28 1.67
N LEU A 40 3.60 -15.23 1.01
CA LEU A 40 3.22 -13.98 1.64
C LEU A 40 2.04 -14.15 2.61
N GLU A 41 1.03 -14.95 2.25
CA GLU A 41 -0.10 -15.30 3.13
C GLU A 41 0.38 -16.00 4.40
N GLN A 42 1.27 -16.99 4.26
CA GLN A 42 1.84 -17.72 5.39
C GLN A 42 2.77 -16.87 6.25
N HIS A 43 3.57 -16.00 5.62
CA HIS A 43 4.58 -15.20 6.32
C HIS A 43 3.96 -14.01 7.06
N PHE A 44 2.94 -13.36 6.48
CA PHE A 44 2.32 -12.16 7.05
C PHE A 44 0.96 -12.43 7.71
N GLY A 45 0.39 -13.63 7.58
CA GLY A 45 -0.92 -13.96 8.15
C GLY A 45 -2.10 -13.27 7.44
N SER A 46 -1.91 -12.72 6.24
CA SER A 46 -3.00 -12.13 5.47
C SER A 46 -3.97 -13.22 4.99
N ALA A 47 -5.27 -12.92 5.01
CA ALA A 47 -6.31 -13.81 4.48
C ALA A 47 -6.13 -14.09 2.97
N LYS A 48 -5.64 -13.10 2.22
CA LYS A 48 -5.34 -13.24 0.80
C LYS A 48 -4.23 -12.29 0.37
N VAL A 49 -3.38 -12.75 -0.54
CA VAL A 49 -2.41 -11.91 -1.25
C VAL A 49 -2.65 -12.02 -2.75
N LEU A 50 -2.64 -10.87 -3.43
CA LEU A 50 -2.86 -10.74 -4.88
C LEU A 50 -1.71 -9.93 -5.48
N LEU A 51 -0.99 -10.50 -6.45
CA LEU A 51 0.10 -9.79 -7.11
C LEU A 51 -0.44 -8.84 -8.18
N THR A 52 0.04 -7.60 -8.16
CA THR A 52 -0.31 -6.55 -9.11
C THR A 52 0.93 -6.08 -9.88
N PRO A 53 0.77 -5.31 -10.97
CA PRO A 53 1.91 -4.76 -11.72
C PRO A 53 2.76 -3.74 -10.94
N SER A 54 2.20 -3.11 -9.88
CA SER A 54 2.89 -2.11 -9.06
C SER A 54 2.12 -1.84 -7.76
N CYS A 55 2.78 -1.23 -6.77
CA CYS A 55 2.11 -0.74 -5.56
C CYS A 55 1.03 0.33 -5.89
N THR A 56 1.26 1.17 -6.91
CA THR A 56 0.24 2.10 -7.43
C THR A 56 -1.02 1.37 -7.86
N ALA A 57 -0.90 0.27 -8.61
CA ALA A 57 -2.06 -0.53 -9.02
C ALA A 57 -2.76 -1.20 -7.82
N SER A 58 -2.01 -1.60 -6.77
CA SER A 58 -2.59 -2.12 -5.53
C SER A 58 -3.40 -1.06 -4.78
N LEU A 59 -2.89 0.18 -4.71
CA LEU A 59 -3.61 1.29 -4.07
C LEU A 59 -4.88 1.67 -4.85
N GLU A 60 -4.80 1.72 -6.19
CA GLU A 60 -5.98 1.95 -7.04
C GLU A 60 -7.02 0.83 -6.89
N MET A 61 -6.57 -0.43 -6.84
CA MET A 61 -7.43 -1.57 -6.57
C MET A 61 -8.10 -1.48 -5.20
N ALA A 62 -7.37 -1.05 -4.16
CA ALA A 62 -7.92 -0.87 -2.82
C ALA A 62 -8.97 0.25 -2.78
N ALA A 63 -8.69 1.40 -3.42
CA ALA A 63 -9.66 2.49 -3.52
C ALA A 63 -10.93 2.07 -4.29
N LEU A 64 -10.79 1.25 -5.32
CA LEU A 64 -11.92 0.67 -6.05
C LEU A 64 -12.70 -0.35 -5.19
N LEU A 65 -11.99 -1.21 -4.44
CA LEU A 65 -12.59 -2.24 -3.58
C LEU A 65 -13.39 -1.63 -2.42
N LEU A 66 -12.91 -0.52 -1.85
CA LEU A 66 -13.61 0.24 -0.81
C LEU A 66 -14.80 1.05 -1.35
N ASP A 67 -15.07 0.97 -2.66
CA ASP A 67 -16.14 1.70 -3.35
C ASP A 67 -16.13 3.21 -3.09
N ILE A 68 -14.93 3.81 -3.09
CA ILE A 68 -14.75 5.25 -2.90
C ILE A 68 -15.52 6.01 -3.98
N GLN A 69 -16.36 6.95 -3.55
CA GLN A 69 -17.22 7.76 -4.40
C GLN A 69 -16.69 9.20 -4.56
N PRO A 70 -17.10 9.91 -5.63
CA PRO A 70 -16.84 11.34 -5.76
C PRO A 70 -17.30 12.15 -4.54
N GLY A 71 -16.36 12.89 -3.94
CA GLY A 71 -16.62 13.73 -2.77
C GLY A 71 -16.41 13.06 -1.41
N ASP A 72 -16.15 11.76 -1.36
CA ASP A 72 -15.65 11.09 -0.15
C ASP A 72 -14.28 11.67 0.25
N GLU A 73 -13.99 11.70 1.55
CA GLU A 73 -12.74 12.19 2.10
C GLU A 73 -11.81 11.05 2.50
N VAL A 74 -10.53 11.16 2.13
CA VAL A 74 -9.49 10.17 2.46
C VAL A 74 -8.35 10.89 3.17
N ILE A 75 -8.07 10.49 4.41
CA ILE A 75 -7.02 11.07 5.23
C ILE A 75 -5.69 10.38 4.92
N MET A 76 -4.62 11.15 4.70
CA MET A 76 -3.26 10.63 4.48
C MET A 76 -2.20 11.70 4.81
N PRO A 77 -0.92 11.33 5.02
CA PRO A 77 0.14 12.32 5.19
C PRO A 77 0.40 13.10 3.91
N SER A 78 0.73 14.39 4.03
CA SER A 78 1.23 15.19 2.88
C SER A 78 2.64 14.75 2.45
N PHE A 79 3.46 14.30 3.41
CA PHE A 79 4.78 13.75 3.16
C PHE A 79 4.68 12.26 2.78
N THR A 80 4.42 12.01 1.50
CA THR A 80 4.33 10.64 0.94
C THR A 80 4.71 10.62 -0.54
N PHE A 81 4.77 9.44 -1.14
CA PHE A 81 4.86 9.27 -2.57
C PHE A 81 3.52 9.58 -3.25
N VAL A 82 3.55 10.24 -4.42
CA VAL A 82 2.34 10.76 -5.10
C VAL A 82 1.27 9.70 -5.39
N SER A 83 1.66 8.44 -5.60
CA SER A 83 0.71 7.35 -5.83
C SER A 83 -0.28 7.13 -4.68
N THR A 84 0.10 7.49 -3.44
CA THR A 84 -0.82 7.42 -2.29
C THR A 84 -2.06 8.29 -2.52
N ALA A 85 -1.89 9.53 -3.01
CA ALA A 85 -3.01 10.42 -3.30
C ALA A 85 -3.70 10.07 -4.62
N ASN A 86 -2.93 9.81 -5.69
CA ASN A 86 -3.48 9.57 -7.02
C ASN A 86 -4.50 8.42 -7.04
N ALA A 87 -4.24 7.34 -6.31
CA ALA A 87 -5.10 6.18 -6.26
C ALA A 87 -6.55 6.51 -5.85
N PHE A 88 -6.73 7.43 -4.92
CA PHE A 88 -8.05 7.83 -4.41
C PHE A 88 -8.65 8.99 -5.20
N VAL A 89 -7.83 9.94 -5.67
CA VAL A 89 -8.29 11.03 -6.54
C VAL A 89 -8.85 10.48 -7.86
N LEU A 90 -8.28 9.40 -8.40
CA LEU A 90 -8.81 8.70 -9.58
C LEU A 90 -10.24 8.18 -9.38
N ARG A 91 -10.68 7.98 -8.13
CA ARG A 91 -12.06 7.60 -7.77
C ARG A 91 -12.96 8.80 -7.45
N GLY A 92 -12.42 10.02 -7.51
CA GLY A 92 -13.13 11.27 -7.21
C GLY A 92 -13.06 11.70 -5.74
N ALA A 93 -12.23 11.05 -4.92
CA ALA A 93 -12.06 11.43 -3.52
C ALA A 93 -11.42 12.81 -3.37
N LYS A 94 -11.80 13.50 -2.29
CA LYS A 94 -11.09 14.66 -1.77
C LYS A 94 -10.05 14.19 -0.76
N ILE A 95 -8.79 14.57 -0.97
CA ILE A 95 -7.71 14.22 -0.05
C ILE A 95 -7.69 15.21 1.12
N VAL A 96 -7.64 14.69 2.34
CA VAL A 96 -7.47 15.46 3.58
C VAL A 96 -6.08 15.16 4.13
N PHE A 97 -5.19 16.13 4.01
CA PHE A 97 -3.82 15.96 4.50
C PHE A 97 -3.74 16.20 6.00
N VAL A 98 -3.05 15.29 6.70
CA VAL A 98 -2.65 15.43 8.10
C VAL A 98 -1.12 15.53 8.16
N ASP A 99 -0.62 16.30 9.11
CA ASP A 99 0.83 16.51 9.27
C ASP A 99 1.53 15.26 9.81
N ILE A 100 2.86 15.28 9.79
CA ILE A 100 3.72 14.18 10.23
C ILE A 100 4.38 14.48 11.58
N ARG A 101 4.79 13.42 12.29
CA ARG A 101 5.70 13.56 13.43
C ARG A 101 7.14 13.75 12.92
N PRO A 102 7.91 14.70 13.47
CA PRO A 102 9.28 14.97 13.00
C PRO A 102 10.31 13.89 13.35
N ASP A 103 9.99 12.99 14.30
CA ASP A 103 10.89 11.93 14.76
C ASP A 103 10.90 10.70 13.84
N THR A 104 9.77 10.44 13.17
CA THR A 104 9.50 9.24 12.37
C THR A 104 9.11 9.56 10.93
N MET A 105 8.70 10.81 10.67
CA MET A 105 8.11 11.28 9.40
C MET A 105 6.83 10.54 8.99
N ASN A 106 6.26 9.75 9.89
CA ASN A 106 4.96 9.11 9.75
C ASN A 106 3.85 10.13 10.07
N ILE A 107 2.64 9.89 9.54
CA ILE A 107 1.44 10.67 9.90
C ILE A 107 1.31 10.78 11.42
N ASP A 108 1.06 11.99 11.93
CA ASP A 108 0.83 12.22 13.35
C ASP A 108 -0.55 11.71 13.74
N GLU A 109 -0.57 10.56 14.41
CA GLU A 109 -1.78 9.87 14.84
C GLU A 109 -2.66 10.74 15.74
N THR A 110 -2.08 11.70 16.47
CA THR A 110 -2.81 12.58 17.40
C THR A 110 -3.61 13.66 16.69
N LEU A 111 -3.35 13.90 15.40
CA LEU A 111 -4.01 14.92 14.58
C LEU A 111 -5.12 14.34 13.69
N ILE A 112 -5.25 13.01 13.62
CA ILE A 112 -6.18 12.33 12.71
C ILE A 112 -7.64 12.57 13.11
N GLU A 113 -7.97 12.45 14.40
CA GLU A 113 -9.36 12.55 14.90
C GLU A 113 -9.99 13.90 14.52
N ALA A 114 -9.23 14.99 14.64
CA ALA A 114 -9.67 16.34 14.27
C ALA A 114 -9.91 16.53 12.75
N ALA A 115 -9.37 15.65 11.91
CA ALA A 115 -9.54 15.67 10.46
C ALA A 115 -10.71 14.79 9.98
N ILE A 116 -11.32 14.00 10.86
CA ILE A 116 -12.47 13.16 10.52
C ILE A 116 -13.73 14.02 10.35
N THR A 117 -14.48 13.75 9.29
CA THR A 117 -15.78 14.35 9.01
C THR A 117 -16.79 13.26 8.65
N ASN A 118 -18.06 13.62 8.47
CA ASN A 118 -19.08 12.69 7.98
C ASN A 118 -18.83 12.17 6.54
N LYS A 119 -17.86 12.74 5.83
CA LYS A 119 -17.44 12.31 4.49
C LYS A 119 -16.20 11.42 4.51
N THR A 120 -15.51 11.29 5.65
CA THR A 120 -14.32 10.44 5.73
C THR A 120 -14.71 8.98 5.48
N ARG A 121 -13.91 8.28 4.66
CA ARG A 121 -14.11 6.84 4.35
C ARG A 121 -12.90 5.98 4.62
N ALA A 122 -11.71 6.58 4.63
CA ALA A 122 -10.48 5.84 4.84
C ALA A 122 -9.38 6.74 5.42
N ILE A 123 -8.50 6.11 6.17
CA ILE A 123 -7.21 6.64 6.60
C ILE A 123 -6.12 5.80 5.93
N VAL A 124 -5.16 6.43 5.29
CA VAL A 124 -4.07 5.76 4.54
C VAL A 124 -2.73 6.10 5.20
N PRO A 125 -2.31 5.34 6.22
CA PRO A 125 -0.99 5.53 6.82
C PRO A 125 0.12 5.10 5.86
N VAL A 126 1.28 5.76 5.96
CA VAL A 126 2.46 5.46 5.16
C VAL A 126 3.62 5.17 6.10
N HIS A 127 4.10 3.93 6.11
CA HIS A 127 5.22 3.49 6.95
C HIS A 127 6.55 3.94 6.35
N TYR A 128 6.93 5.18 6.66
CA TYR A 128 8.09 5.84 6.09
C TYR A 128 9.38 5.12 6.50
N ALA A 129 10.30 4.96 5.54
CA ALA A 129 11.58 4.26 5.72
C ALA A 129 11.47 2.83 6.33
N GLY A 130 10.30 2.19 6.25
CA GLY A 130 10.05 0.88 6.86
C GLY A 130 9.77 0.92 8.36
N VAL A 131 9.58 2.10 8.95
CA VAL A 131 9.16 2.29 10.34
C VAL A 131 7.64 2.36 10.39
N ALA A 132 7.02 1.46 11.16
CA ALA A 132 5.57 1.41 11.31
C ALA A 132 5.02 2.70 11.95
N CYS A 133 3.79 3.08 11.56
CA CYS A 133 3.03 4.12 12.25
C CYS A 133 2.50 3.58 13.59
N GLU A 134 1.96 4.44 14.44
CA GLU A 134 1.24 4.05 15.66
C GLU A 134 -0.10 3.38 15.31
N MET A 135 -0.03 2.14 14.82
CA MET A 135 -1.19 1.44 14.25
C MET A 135 -2.30 1.18 15.26
N ASP A 136 -1.99 0.94 16.53
CA ASP A 136 -3.01 0.73 17.55
C ASP A 136 -3.90 1.99 17.72
N VAL A 137 -3.30 3.18 17.69
CA VAL A 137 -4.02 4.46 17.76
C VAL A 137 -4.84 4.70 16.49
N ILE A 138 -4.22 4.48 15.32
CA ILE A 138 -4.87 4.71 14.02
C ILE A 138 -6.05 3.75 13.81
N MET A 139 -5.90 2.47 14.18
CA MET A 139 -6.98 1.49 14.09
C MET A 139 -8.11 1.78 15.08
N GLY A 140 -7.79 2.34 16.25
CA GLY A 140 -8.78 2.85 17.20
C GLY A 140 -9.64 3.97 16.60
N ALA A 141 -9.02 4.95 15.96
CA ALA A 141 -9.72 6.05 15.27
C ALA A 141 -10.50 5.57 14.02
N GLY A 142 -9.96 4.58 13.30
CA GLY A 142 -10.59 4.01 12.10
C GLY A 142 -11.93 3.32 12.34
N GLY A 143 -12.24 2.92 13.58
CA GLY A 143 -13.57 2.39 13.94
C GLY A 143 -14.70 3.42 13.86
N GLU A 144 -14.38 4.71 13.76
CA GLU A 144 -15.34 5.81 13.63
C GLU A 144 -15.58 6.26 12.19
N VAL A 145 -14.88 5.64 11.22
CA VAL A 145 -14.86 6.01 9.79
C VAL A 145 -15.72 5.07 8.94
#